data_AF-A0A7X3RPV5-F1
#
_entry.id   AF-A0A7X3RPV5-F1
#
_cell.length_a   1.000
_cell.length_b   1.000
_cell.length_c   1.000
_cell.angle_alpha   90.00
_cell.angle_beta   90.00
_cell.angle_gamma   90.00
#
_symmetry.space_group_name_H-M   'P 1'
#
loop_
_entity.id
_entity.type
_entity.pdbx_description
1 polymer ?
#
loop_
_entity_poly.entity_id
_entity_poly.type
_entity_poly.pdbx_seq_one_letter_code
_entity_poly.pdbx_strand_id
1 'polypeptide(L)'
;MNFYIGLGVSIVSGLYTSLWGAFKDSPYEDFKPRTFPRSIYFHVVIFAVLYFVPIFKASFSALGWVQIFFLIMGLERFLAELYKGFFRTEDQDKYFVPSRITFFGRYVASDLLRYAVGTVLVLGVFAVLLIPAPVTSFWVFLLTAYVTGLMVSLGGAYKDAPFEGFKILKFQRSGLVLAVCSPLFYFLNDPMYPISLGFLVYMNGGLERFVVEYYKTYIQRTMSGKFRPDLPRIQRCIDAREKFHYGALVIIVGLIVLYVFEV
;
A
#
# COMPACT_ATOMS: atom_id res chain seq x y z
N MET A 1 -8.46 4.75 21.66
CA MET A 1 -7.76 5.69 20.73
C MET A 1 -8.38 7.09 20.74
N ASN A 2 -7.56 8.16 20.77
CA ASN A 2 -7.99 9.55 20.52
C ASN A 2 -8.24 9.79 19.01
N PHE A 3 -9.43 10.30 18.65
CA PHE A 3 -9.83 10.52 17.25
C PHE A 3 -8.87 11.42 16.47
N TYR A 4 -8.49 12.57 17.03
CA TYR A 4 -7.71 13.59 16.32
C TYR A 4 -6.30 13.12 16.01
N ILE A 5 -5.67 12.41 16.96
CA ILE A 5 -4.33 11.86 16.77
C ILE A 5 -4.39 10.75 15.70
N GLY A 6 -5.41 9.89 15.73
CA GLY A 6 -5.55 8.79 14.76
C GLY A 6 -5.79 9.29 13.34
N LEU A 7 -6.61 10.33 13.22
CA LEU A 7 -6.82 11.03 11.95
C LEU A 7 -5.52 11.68 11.47
N GLY A 8 -4.77 12.33 12.36
CA GLY A 8 -3.46 12.92 12.04
C GLY A 8 -2.47 11.87 11.51
N VAL A 9 -2.33 10.74 12.20
CA VAL A 9 -1.49 9.60 11.78
C VAL A 9 -1.91 9.09 10.40
N SER A 10 -3.22 9.00 10.15
CA SER A 10 -3.78 8.56 8.86
C SER A 10 -3.44 9.53 7.73
N ILE A 11 -3.53 10.84 7.99
CA ILE A 11 -3.15 11.90 7.05
C ILE A 11 -1.65 11.82 6.73
N VAL A 12 -0.80 11.65 7.75
CA VAL A 12 0.66 11.52 7.56
C VAL A 12 1.01 10.26 6.77
N SER A 13 0.32 9.14 7.02
CA SER A 13 0.43 7.91 6.22
C SER A 13 0.06 8.13 4.75
N GLY A 14 -1.01 8.88 4.49
CA GLY A 14 -1.42 9.25 3.13
C GLY A 14 -0.46 10.22 2.45
N LEU A 15 0.12 11.15 3.21
CA LEU A 15 1.14 12.08 2.72
C LEU A 15 2.39 11.32 2.30
N TYR A 16 2.86 10.37 3.12
CA TYR A 16 3.98 9.50 2.77
C TYR A 16 3.75 8.80 1.43
N THR A 17 2.56 8.21 1.26
CA THR A 17 2.13 7.57 0.02
C THR A 17 2.12 8.52 -1.18
N SER A 18 1.72 9.77 -0.95
CA SER A 18 1.69 10.82 -1.98
C SER A 18 3.10 11.25 -2.40
N LEU A 19 4.06 11.30 -1.48
CA LEU A 19 5.44 11.75 -1.73
C LEU A 19 6.17 10.81 -2.71
N TRP A 20 6.14 9.51 -2.48
CA TRP A 20 6.77 8.57 -3.42
C TRP A 20 5.91 8.35 -4.67
N GLY A 21 4.57 8.43 -4.54
CA GLY A 21 3.65 8.33 -5.68
C GLY A 21 3.83 9.46 -6.69
N ALA A 22 4.10 10.68 -6.22
CA ALA A 22 4.37 11.85 -7.07
C ALA A 22 5.55 11.60 -8.01
N PHE A 23 6.62 10.98 -7.51
CA PHE A 23 7.81 10.70 -8.31
C PHE A 23 7.60 9.57 -9.34
N LYS A 24 6.71 8.62 -9.06
CA LYS A 24 6.52 7.45 -9.95
C LYS A 24 6.01 7.83 -11.33
N ASP A 25 5.19 8.88 -11.40
CA ASP A 25 4.45 9.26 -12.60
C ASP A 25 4.90 10.61 -13.18
N SER A 26 5.34 11.56 -12.34
CA SER A 26 5.70 12.91 -12.80
C SER A 26 6.85 12.99 -13.82
N PRO A 27 7.84 12.08 -13.87
CA PRO A 27 8.85 12.11 -14.93
C PRO A 27 8.28 11.87 -16.33
N TYR A 28 7.06 11.33 -16.44
CA TYR A 28 6.42 11.00 -17.72
C TYR A 28 5.19 11.85 -18.00
N GLU A 29 4.48 12.30 -16.97
CA GLU A 29 3.19 12.99 -17.11
C GLU A 29 3.13 14.38 -16.46
N ASP A 30 4.27 14.90 -16.03
CA ASP A 30 4.43 16.11 -15.21
C ASP A 30 3.81 15.98 -13.81
N PHE A 31 4.19 16.88 -12.91
CA PHE A 31 3.60 16.94 -11.57
C PHE A 31 2.15 17.44 -11.64
N LYS A 32 1.23 16.72 -10.99
CA LYS A 32 -0.20 17.02 -10.96
C LYS A 32 -0.64 17.39 -9.54
N PRO A 33 -0.65 18.69 -9.16
CA PRO A 33 -0.98 19.13 -7.80
C PRO A 33 -2.37 18.67 -7.34
N ARG A 34 -3.33 18.61 -8.25
CA ARG A 34 -4.72 18.20 -7.95
C ARG A 34 -4.83 16.73 -7.55
N THR A 35 -3.97 15.86 -8.08
CA THR A 35 -3.99 14.43 -7.77
C THR A 35 -2.99 14.03 -6.70
N PHE A 36 -2.05 14.92 -6.36
CA PHE A 36 -1.10 14.71 -5.28
C PHE A 36 -1.77 14.33 -3.94
N PRO A 37 -2.78 15.05 -3.42
CA PRO A 37 -3.37 14.73 -2.12
C PRO A 37 -4.34 13.53 -2.16
N ARG A 38 -4.50 12.84 -3.30
CA ARG A 38 -5.50 11.76 -3.43
C ARG A 38 -5.31 10.65 -2.40
N SER A 39 -4.08 10.24 -2.13
CA SER A 39 -3.81 9.21 -1.13
C SER A 39 -4.15 9.71 0.28
N ILE A 40 -3.95 10.99 0.60
CA ILE A 40 -4.41 11.56 1.88
C ILE A 40 -5.93 11.40 2.02
N TYR A 41 -6.69 11.75 0.99
CA TYR A 41 -8.15 11.59 1.03
C TYR A 41 -8.59 10.14 1.17
N PHE A 42 -7.96 9.21 0.44
CA PHE A 42 -8.24 7.78 0.61
C PHE A 42 -7.95 7.28 2.03
N HIS A 43 -6.84 7.69 2.63
CA HIS A 43 -6.51 7.32 4.00
C HIS A 43 -7.53 7.88 5.01
N VAL A 44 -7.99 9.12 4.81
CA VAL A 44 -9.04 9.73 5.65
C VAL A 44 -10.36 8.96 5.53
N VAL A 45 -10.75 8.56 4.33
CA VAL A 45 -11.97 7.76 4.12
C VAL A 45 -11.85 6.39 4.77
N ILE A 46 -10.72 5.70 4.62
CA ILE A 46 -10.48 4.39 5.26
C ILE A 46 -10.50 4.55 6.78
N PHE A 47 -9.84 5.57 7.34
CA PHE A 47 -9.89 5.87 8.77
C PHE A 47 -11.33 6.06 9.24
N ALA A 48 -12.13 6.87 8.53
CA ALA A 48 -13.53 7.11 8.88
C ALA A 48 -14.35 5.82 8.87
N VAL A 49 -14.17 4.96 7.85
CA VAL A 49 -14.84 3.65 7.77
C VAL A 49 -14.46 2.78 8.98
N LEU A 50 -13.17 2.64 9.29
CA LEU A 50 -12.72 1.79 10.41
C LEU A 50 -13.12 2.35 11.78
N TYR A 51 -13.19 3.67 11.92
CA TYR A 51 -13.52 4.33 13.18
C TYR A 51 -15.02 4.38 13.48
N PHE A 52 -15.84 4.68 12.46
CA PHE A 52 -17.27 4.90 12.65
C PHE A 52 -18.13 3.66 12.42
N VAL A 53 -17.68 2.69 11.60
CA VAL A 53 -18.47 1.47 11.35
C VAL A 53 -18.32 0.52 12.54
N PRO A 54 -19.42 0.13 13.22
CA PRO A 54 -19.37 -0.62 14.48
C PRO A 54 -18.58 -1.94 14.41
N ILE A 55 -18.65 -2.64 13.28
CA ILE A 55 -18.01 -3.95 13.11
C ILE A 55 -16.47 -3.89 13.18
N PHE A 56 -15.86 -2.74 12.84
CA PHE A 56 -14.40 -2.55 12.87
C PHE A 56 -13.94 -1.79 14.10
N LYS A 57 -14.82 -0.95 14.67
CA LYS A 57 -14.48 0.08 15.66
C LYS A 57 -13.71 -0.45 16.87
N ALA A 58 -14.14 -1.57 17.45
CA ALA A 58 -13.52 -2.11 18.66
C ALA A 58 -12.06 -2.53 18.42
N SER A 59 -11.83 -3.42 17.45
CA SER A 59 -10.49 -3.89 17.08
C SER A 59 -9.60 -2.74 16.60
N PHE A 60 -10.16 -1.80 15.81
CA PHE A 60 -9.40 -0.65 15.31
C PHE A 60 -8.99 0.32 16.43
N SER A 61 -9.87 0.55 17.42
CA SER A 61 -9.59 1.48 18.53
C SER A 61 -8.58 0.95 19.55
N ALA A 62 -8.32 -0.36 19.52
CA ALA A 62 -7.33 -1.05 20.34
C ALA A 62 -5.91 -0.98 19.75
N LEU A 63 -5.77 -0.60 18.48
CA LEU A 63 -4.45 -0.46 17.85
C LEU A 63 -3.71 0.78 18.34
N GLY A 64 -2.39 0.64 18.40
CA GLY A 64 -1.44 1.75 18.50
C GLY A 64 -1.35 2.56 17.21
N TRP A 65 -0.77 3.74 17.31
CA TRP A 65 -0.59 4.72 16.23
C TRP A 65 0.26 4.17 15.09
N VAL A 66 1.39 3.50 15.37
CA VAL A 66 2.21 2.90 14.31
C VAL A 66 1.44 1.81 13.57
N GLN A 67 0.65 1.00 14.29
CA GLN A 67 -0.15 -0.06 13.69
C GLN A 67 -1.21 0.53 12.75
N ILE A 68 -1.87 1.61 13.15
CA ILE A 68 -2.85 2.36 12.33
C ILE A 68 -2.20 2.92 11.07
N PHE A 69 -1.01 3.52 11.21
CA PHE A 69 -0.26 4.08 10.08
C PHE A 69 -0.09 3.06 8.95
N PHE A 70 0.32 1.83 9.30
CA PHE A 70 0.55 0.76 8.34
C PHE A 70 -0.74 0.06 7.90
N LEU A 71 -1.72 -0.15 8.78
CA LEU A 71 -3.01 -0.75 8.44
C LEU A 71 -3.70 0.04 7.32
N ILE A 72 -3.80 1.36 7.49
CA ILE A 72 -4.48 2.23 6.53
C ILE A 72 -3.70 2.29 5.22
N MET A 73 -2.37 2.39 5.28
CA MET A 73 -1.53 2.33 4.08
C MET A 73 -1.76 1.02 3.32
N GLY A 74 -1.76 -0.11 4.02
CA GLY A 74 -2.02 -1.41 3.41
C GLY A 74 -3.36 -1.46 2.70
N LEU A 75 -4.44 -1.17 3.42
CA LEU A 75 -5.80 -1.13 2.86
C LEU A 75 -5.89 -0.22 1.65
N GLU A 76 -5.31 0.97 1.76
CA GLU A 76 -5.35 1.94 0.67
C GLU A 76 -4.63 1.43 -0.57
N ARG A 77 -3.49 0.74 -0.43
CA ARG A 77 -2.78 0.16 -1.56
C ARG A 77 -3.59 -0.91 -2.27
N PHE A 78 -4.27 -1.80 -1.55
CA PHE A 78 -5.16 -2.78 -2.16
C PHE A 78 -6.35 -2.11 -2.85
N LEU A 79 -7.04 -1.18 -2.17
CA LEU A 79 -8.18 -0.46 -2.73
C LEU A 79 -7.81 0.39 -3.94
N ALA A 80 -6.63 1.02 -3.94
CA ALA A 80 -6.13 1.79 -5.08
C ALA A 80 -5.80 0.91 -6.28
N GLU A 81 -5.27 -0.30 -6.08
CA GLU A 81 -5.08 -1.25 -7.17
C GLU A 81 -6.42 -1.72 -7.76
N LEU A 82 -7.42 -2.00 -6.92
CA LEU A 82 -8.77 -2.33 -7.37
C LEU A 82 -9.43 -1.15 -8.11
N TYR A 83 -9.30 0.06 -7.58
CA TYR A 83 -9.76 1.29 -8.23
C TYR A 83 -9.17 1.43 -9.64
N LYS A 84 -7.85 1.26 -9.78
CA LYS A 84 -7.17 1.35 -11.07
C LYS A 84 -7.62 0.27 -12.06
N GLY A 85 -7.77 -0.97 -11.59
CA GLY A 85 -8.12 -2.10 -12.45
C GLY A 85 -9.58 -2.11 -12.90
N PHE A 86 -10.50 -1.77 -11.99
CA PHE A 86 -11.93 -1.98 -12.19
C PHE A 86 -12.73 -0.69 -12.39
N PHE A 87 -12.38 0.40 -11.72
CA PHE A 87 -13.25 1.59 -11.69
C PHE A 87 -12.72 2.75 -12.54
N ARG A 88 -11.40 2.84 -12.71
CA ARG A 88 -10.76 3.91 -13.47
C ARG A 88 -10.83 3.64 -14.97
N THR A 89 -11.13 4.68 -15.73
CA THR A 89 -11.01 4.70 -17.18
C THR A 89 -9.94 5.73 -17.55
N GLU A 90 -8.92 5.31 -18.27
CA GLU A 90 -7.75 6.10 -18.66
C GLU A 90 -7.18 5.53 -19.97
N ASP A 91 -6.56 6.40 -20.76
CA ASP A 91 -5.76 6.00 -21.92
C ASP A 91 -4.62 5.05 -21.52
N GLN A 92 -4.64 3.83 -22.06
CA GLN A 92 -3.67 2.79 -21.75
C GLN A 92 -2.46 2.79 -22.69
N ASP A 93 -2.49 3.55 -23.80
CA ASP A 93 -1.49 3.46 -24.88
C ASP A 93 -0.09 3.97 -24.45
N LYS A 94 -0.06 4.77 -23.39
CA LYS A 94 1.17 5.23 -22.73
C LYS A 94 1.85 4.17 -21.84
N TYR A 95 1.15 3.09 -21.52
CA TYR A 95 1.66 2.06 -20.62
C TYR A 95 2.17 0.84 -21.39
N PHE A 96 3.36 0.36 -21.01
CA PHE A 96 3.85 -0.94 -21.42
C PHE A 96 3.12 -2.06 -20.67
N VAL A 97 2.84 -1.84 -19.38
CA VAL A 97 2.05 -2.75 -18.54
C VAL A 97 0.65 -2.15 -18.35
N PRO A 98 -0.41 -2.74 -18.93
CA PRO A 98 -1.77 -2.22 -18.80
C PRO A 98 -2.21 -2.11 -17.35
N SER A 99 -2.83 -0.99 -17.00
CA SER A 99 -3.37 -0.75 -15.65
C SER A 99 -4.80 -1.26 -15.48
N ARG A 100 -5.53 -1.43 -16.59
CA ARG A 100 -6.88 -2.00 -16.64
C ARG A 100 -6.82 -3.52 -16.55
N ILE A 101 -7.84 -4.13 -15.93
CA ILE A 101 -7.88 -5.59 -15.85
C ILE A 101 -7.95 -6.22 -17.24
N THR A 102 -7.07 -7.18 -17.47
CA THR A 102 -7.07 -8.06 -18.63
C THR A 102 -7.33 -9.49 -18.15
N PHE A 103 -8.07 -10.24 -18.95
CA PHE A 103 -8.29 -11.67 -18.75
C PHE A 103 -7.74 -12.39 -19.98
N PHE A 104 -6.74 -13.26 -19.80
CA PHE A 104 -5.98 -13.86 -20.90
C PHE A 104 -5.49 -12.85 -21.95
N GLY A 105 -4.99 -11.69 -21.48
CA GLY A 105 -4.46 -10.64 -22.35
C GLY A 105 -5.51 -9.77 -23.07
N ARG A 106 -6.81 -10.01 -22.88
CA ARG A 106 -7.90 -9.19 -23.46
C ARG A 106 -8.55 -8.29 -22.41
N TYR A 107 -8.88 -7.06 -22.79
CA TYR A 107 -9.63 -6.15 -21.92
C TYR A 107 -11.06 -6.63 -21.69
N VAL A 108 -11.55 -6.46 -20.46
CA VAL A 108 -12.97 -6.66 -20.16
C VAL A 108 -13.76 -5.48 -20.73
N ALA A 109 -14.56 -5.73 -21.77
CA ALA A 109 -15.31 -4.70 -22.48
C ALA A 109 -16.51 -4.15 -21.68
N SER A 110 -17.18 -4.99 -20.89
CA SER A 110 -18.36 -4.59 -20.11
C SER A 110 -17.95 -3.83 -18.85
N ASP A 111 -18.30 -2.54 -18.80
CA ASP A 111 -18.10 -1.71 -17.61
C ASP A 111 -18.94 -2.19 -16.42
N LEU A 112 -20.17 -2.68 -16.67
CA LEU A 112 -21.02 -3.22 -15.61
C LEU A 112 -20.37 -4.43 -14.94
N LEU A 113 -19.87 -5.39 -15.72
CA LEU A 113 -19.19 -6.57 -15.19
C LEU A 113 -17.94 -6.15 -14.40
N ARG A 114 -17.19 -5.20 -14.95
CA ARG A 114 -15.97 -4.67 -14.33
C ARG A 114 -16.27 -4.03 -12.97
N TYR A 115 -17.28 -3.17 -12.88
CA TYR A 115 -17.68 -2.53 -11.63
C TYR A 115 -18.26 -3.55 -10.63
N ALA A 116 -19.07 -4.50 -11.09
CA ALA A 116 -19.64 -5.54 -10.23
C ALA A 116 -18.53 -6.39 -9.58
N VAL A 117 -17.59 -6.90 -10.37
CA VAL A 117 -16.44 -7.68 -9.86
C VAL A 117 -15.56 -6.82 -8.95
N GLY A 118 -15.28 -5.56 -9.35
CA GLY A 118 -14.54 -4.61 -8.52
C GLY A 118 -15.18 -4.41 -7.14
N THR A 119 -16.49 -4.26 -7.08
CA THR A 119 -17.24 -4.09 -5.83
C THR A 119 -17.15 -5.33 -4.96
N VAL A 120 -17.32 -6.53 -5.54
CA VAL A 120 -17.16 -7.79 -4.80
C VAL A 120 -15.76 -7.92 -4.20
N LEU A 121 -14.72 -7.54 -4.95
CA LEU A 121 -13.35 -7.58 -4.45
C LEU A 121 -13.08 -6.53 -3.36
N VAL A 122 -13.67 -5.33 -3.47
CA VAL A 122 -13.62 -4.32 -2.40
C VAL A 122 -14.28 -4.85 -1.13
N LEU A 123 -15.44 -5.50 -1.24
CA LEU A 123 -16.08 -6.15 -0.10
C LEU A 123 -15.21 -7.28 0.48
N GLY A 124 -14.55 -8.06 -0.39
CA GLY A 124 -13.58 -9.07 0.03
C GLY A 124 -12.41 -8.48 0.82
N VAL A 125 -11.90 -7.30 0.44
CA VAL A 125 -10.86 -6.59 1.20
C VAL A 125 -11.34 -6.25 2.61
N PHE A 126 -12.55 -5.71 2.74
CA PHE A 126 -13.11 -5.42 4.07
C PHE A 126 -13.48 -6.70 4.84
N ALA A 127 -13.85 -7.79 4.17
CA ALA A 127 -14.16 -9.06 4.82
C ALA A 127 -12.91 -9.70 5.46
N VAL A 128 -11.72 -9.54 4.87
CA VAL A 128 -10.47 -10.02 5.47
C VAL A 128 -10.20 -9.37 6.82
N LEU A 129 -10.58 -8.09 7.00
CA LEU A 129 -10.45 -7.40 8.30
C LEU A 129 -11.29 -8.04 9.41
N LEU A 130 -12.32 -8.79 9.06
CA LEU A 130 -13.22 -9.45 10.01
C LEU A 130 -12.67 -10.77 10.54
N ILE A 131 -11.51 -11.25 10.05
CA ILE A 131 -10.87 -12.46 10.57
C ILE A 131 -10.34 -12.15 11.97
N PRO A 132 -10.99 -12.65 13.05
CA PRO A 132 -10.72 -12.18 14.41
C PRO A 132 -9.58 -12.95 15.09
N ALA A 133 -8.95 -13.90 14.37
CA ALA A 133 -7.93 -14.79 14.93
C ALA A 133 -6.78 -13.99 15.54
N PRO A 134 -6.58 -14.03 16.88
CA PRO A 134 -5.56 -13.23 17.53
C PRO A 134 -4.17 -13.80 17.22
N VAL A 135 -3.22 -12.92 16.92
CA VAL A 135 -1.84 -13.31 16.65
C VAL A 135 -0.97 -12.97 17.87
N THR A 136 -0.49 -13.99 18.55
CA THR A 136 0.34 -13.83 19.77
C THR A 136 1.72 -14.46 19.63
N SER A 137 1.89 -15.45 18.74
CA SER A 137 3.16 -16.14 18.54
C SER A 137 4.05 -15.40 17.54
N PHE A 138 5.31 -15.17 17.91
CA PHE A 138 6.34 -14.60 17.05
C PHE A 138 6.43 -15.31 15.69
N TRP A 139 6.37 -16.64 15.68
CA TRP A 139 6.43 -17.45 14.46
C TRP A 139 5.22 -17.23 13.55
N VAL A 140 4.05 -16.97 14.13
CA VAL A 140 2.84 -16.67 13.37
C VAL A 140 2.91 -15.27 12.77
N PHE A 141 3.51 -14.29 13.46
CA PHE A 141 3.84 -12.98 12.85
C PHE A 141 4.75 -13.15 11.63
N LEU A 142 5.84 -13.90 11.78
CA LEU A 142 6.82 -14.17 10.72
C LEU A 142 6.19 -14.87 9.51
N LEU A 143 5.40 -15.93 9.76
CA LEU A 143 4.71 -16.67 8.71
C LEU A 143 3.68 -15.80 7.99
N THR A 144 2.87 -15.07 8.73
CA THR A 144 1.86 -14.16 8.16
C THR A 144 2.52 -13.09 7.30
N ALA A 145 3.63 -12.54 7.75
CA ALA A 145 4.41 -11.55 7.02
C ALA A 145 4.96 -12.10 5.69
N TYR A 146 5.59 -13.26 5.75
CA TYR A 146 6.14 -13.92 4.56
C TYR A 146 5.04 -14.25 3.55
N VAL A 147 3.94 -14.88 3.99
CA VAL A 147 2.79 -15.21 3.13
C VAL A 147 2.15 -13.96 2.54
N THR A 148 1.97 -12.89 3.34
CA THR A 148 1.47 -11.61 2.84
C THR A 148 2.39 -11.04 1.76
N GLY A 149 3.70 -11.10 1.95
CA GLY A 149 4.68 -10.64 0.95
C GLY A 149 4.67 -11.46 -0.33
N LEU A 150 4.41 -12.77 -0.25
CA LEU A 150 4.18 -13.61 -1.42
C LEU A 150 2.89 -13.23 -2.15
N MET A 151 1.80 -12.95 -1.43
CA MET A 151 0.54 -12.47 -2.03
C MET A 151 0.72 -11.13 -2.75
N VAL A 152 1.46 -10.21 -2.16
CA VAL A 152 1.83 -8.94 -2.79
C VAL A 152 2.65 -9.18 -4.08
N SER A 153 3.61 -10.10 -4.02
CA SER A 153 4.43 -10.47 -5.18
C SER A 153 3.63 -11.19 -6.27
N LEU A 154 2.61 -11.96 -5.89
CA LEU A 154 1.68 -12.60 -6.81
C LEU A 154 0.85 -11.56 -7.56
N GLY A 155 0.35 -10.53 -6.87
CA GLY A 155 -0.36 -9.41 -7.50
C GLY A 155 0.52 -8.66 -8.51
N GLY A 156 1.80 -8.45 -8.18
CA GLY A 156 2.78 -7.88 -9.12
C GLY A 156 3.07 -8.80 -10.30
N ALA A 157 3.35 -10.08 -10.04
CA ALA A 157 3.64 -11.07 -11.08
C ALA A 157 2.45 -11.28 -12.04
N TYR A 158 1.22 -11.28 -11.54
CA TYR A 158 0.02 -11.34 -12.37
C TYR A 158 -0.02 -10.23 -13.42
N LYS A 159 0.42 -9.02 -13.06
CA LYS A 159 0.45 -7.86 -13.97
C LYS A 159 1.67 -7.84 -14.86
N ASP A 160 2.84 -8.08 -14.27
CA ASP A 160 4.13 -7.80 -14.91
C ASP A 160 4.66 -9.02 -15.70
N ALA A 161 4.46 -10.25 -15.21
CA ALA A 161 5.05 -11.45 -15.80
C ALA A 161 4.59 -11.75 -17.25
N PRO A 162 3.35 -11.45 -17.68
CA PRO A 162 2.97 -11.59 -19.08
C PRO A 162 3.81 -10.75 -20.05
N PHE A 163 4.45 -9.67 -19.57
CA PHE A 163 5.23 -8.74 -20.39
C PHE A 163 6.73 -8.82 -20.13
N GLU A 164 7.15 -8.99 -18.86
CA GLU A 164 8.56 -9.02 -18.45
C GLU A 164 9.13 -10.44 -18.25
N GLY A 165 8.27 -11.47 -18.28
CA GLY A 165 8.60 -12.84 -17.89
C GLY A 165 8.63 -13.03 -16.36
N PHE A 166 8.39 -14.26 -15.91
CA PHE A 166 8.40 -14.60 -14.49
C PHE A 166 9.85 -14.75 -13.96
N LYS A 167 10.15 -14.07 -12.85
CA LYS A 167 11.48 -14.09 -12.22
C LYS A 167 11.37 -14.53 -10.75
N ILE A 168 11.74 -15.79 -10.48
CA ILE A 168 11.59 -16.43 -9.15
C ILE A 168 12.23 -15.59 -8.03
N LEU A 169 13.44 -15.06 -8.23
CA LEU A 169 14.13 -14.24 -7.22
C LEU A 169 13.42 -12.90 -6.95
N LYS A 170 12.78 -12.30 -7.98
CA LYS A 170 11.97 -11.08 -7.78
C LYS A 170 10.70 -11.40 -6.99
N PHE A 171 10.11 -12.59 -7.21
CA PHE A 171 8.89 -13.04 -6.53
C PHE A 171 9.08 -13.27 -5.02
N GLN A 172 10.25 -13.72 -4.60
CA GLN A 172 10.53 -13.97 -3.16
C GLN A 172 10.81 -12.70 -2.36
N ARG A 173 11.11 -11.58 -3.04
CA ARG A 173 11.66 -10.38 -2.40
C ARG A 173 10.73 -9.79 -1.32
N SER A 174 9.47 -9.57 -1.64
CA SER A 174 8.54 -8.93 -0.69
C SER A 174 8.25 -9.82 0.51
N GLY A 175 8.23 -11.15 0.33
CA GLY A 175 8.14 -12.12 1.42
C GLY A 175 9.33 -11.99 2.38
N LEU A 176 10.56 -11.97 1.86
CA LEU A 176 11.77 -11.83 2.68
C LEU A 176 11.87 -10.47 3.38
N VAL A 177 11.56 -9.37 2.67
CA VAL A 177 11.54 -8.02 3.27
C VAL A 177 10.58 -7.99 4.44
N LEU A 178 9.37 -8.53 4.28
CA LEU A 178 8.39 -8.57 5.35
C LEU A 178 8.78 -9.53 6.48
N ALA A 179 9.39 -10.68 6.19
CA ALA A 179 9.88 -11.56 7.23
C ALA A 179 10.91 -10.87 8.15
N VAL A 180 11.73 -9.98 7.60
CA VAL A 180 12.71 -9.19 8.36
C VAL A 180 12.05 -8.02 9.10
N CYS A 181 11.11 -7.30 8.48
CA CYS A 181 10.55 -6.07 9.06
C CYS A 181 9.31 -6.29 9.95
N SER A 182 8.47 -7.30 9.68
CA SER A 182 7.24 -7.54 10.43
C SER A 182 7.41 -7.87 11.92
N PRO A 183 8.55 -8.40 12.41
CA PRO A 183 8.80 -8.49 13.86
C PRO A 183 8.56 -7.20 14.63
N LEU A 184 8.64 -6.03 13.99
CA LEU A 184 8.26 -4.75 14.59
C LEU A 184 6.82 -4.76 15.15
N PHE A 185 5.89 -5.42 14.46
CA PHE A 185 4.50 -5.52 14.94
C PHE A 185 4.33 -6.49 16.10
N TYR A 186 5.21 -7.48 16.24
CA TYR A 186 5.19 -8.38 17.40
C TYR A 186 5.53 -7.63 18.68
N PHE A 187 6.54 -6.75 18.65
CA PHE A 187 6.94 -5.97 19.82
C PHE A 187 5.94 -4.87 20.19
N LEU A 188 5.16 -4.38 19.23
CA LEU A 188 4.04 -3.45 19.48
C LEU A 188 2.74 -4.15 19.91
N ASN A 189 2.71 -5.49 19.90
CA ASN A 189 1.48 -6.22 20.13
C ASN A 189 1.13 -6.21 21.62
N ASP A 190 -0.07 -5.76 21.98
CA ASP A 190 -0.57 -5.84 23.34
C ASP A 190 -1.10 -7.25 23.63
N PRO A 191 -0.57 -7.98 24.63
CA PRO A 191 -1.07 -9.31 24.99
C PRO A 191 -2.55 -9.33 25.41
N MET A 192 -3.07 -8.22 25.96
CA MET A 192 -4.46 -8.08 26.37
C MET A 192 -5.39 -7.79 25.19
N TYR A 193 -4.87 -7.12 24.16
CA TYR A 193 -5.60 -6.76 22.95
C TYR A 193 -4.80 -7.14 21.69
N PRO A 194 -4.59 -8.44 21.45
CA PRO A 194 -3.73 -8.89 20.37
C PRO A 194 -4.27 -8.49 19.00
N ILE A 195 -3.36 -8.14 18.09
CA ILE A 195 -3.68 -7.82 16.70
C ILE A 195 -4.36 -9.02 16.05
N SER A 196 -5.46 -8.76 15.34
CA SER A 196 -6.15 -9.79 14.57
C SER A 196 -5.37 -10.13 13.30
N LEU A 197 -5.46 -11.38 12.84
CA LEU A 197 -4.83 -11.84 11.61
C LEU A 197 -5.24 -10.98 10.40
N GLY A 198 -6.52 -10.62 10.32
CA GLY A 198 -7.03 -9.74 9.26
C GLY A 198 -6.33 -8.39 9.20
N PHE A 199 -6.09 -7.77 10.36
CA PHE A 199 -5.39 -6.51 10.44
C PHE A 199 -3.89 -6.66 10.13
N LEU A 200 -3.28 -7.72 10.65
CA LEU A 200 -1.86 -8.00 10.43
C LEU A 200 -1.52 -8.18 8.94
N VAL A 201 -2.41 -8.81 8.15
CA VAL A 201 -2.24 -8.93 6.69
C VAL A 201 -2.12 -7.55 6.03
N TYR A 202 -3.02 -6.62 6.36
CA TYR A 202 -2.95 -5.28 5.77
C TYR A 202 -1.82 -4.43 6.33
N MET A 203 -1.52 -4.52 7.62
CA MET A 203 -0.35 -3.86 8.22
C MET A 203 0.94 -4.28 7.52
N ASN A 204 1.10 -5.57 7.24
CA ASN A 204 2.21 -6.10 6.45
C ASN A 204 2.20 -5.58 5.01
N GLY A 205 1.03 -5.53 4.34
CA GLY A 205 0.92 -4.88 3.03
C GLY A 205 1.38 -3.42 3.05
N GLY A 206 1.04 -2.67 4.09
CA GLY A 206 1.49 -1.29 4.30
C GLY A 206 2.99 -1.19 4.53
N LEU A 207 3.54 -2.04 5.41
CA LEU A 207 4.98 -2.08 5.72
C LEU A 207 5.82 -2.41 4.50
N GLU A 208 5.38 -3.35 3.66
CA GLU A 208 6.07 -3.69 2.42
C GLU A 208 6.09 -2.50 1.47
N ARG A 209 4.94 -1.83 1.29
CA ARG A 209 4.84 -0.66 0.40
C ARG A 209 5.69 0.48 0.91
N PHE A 210 5.70 0.69 2.22
CA PHE A 210 6.54 1.69 2.88
C PHE A 210 8.03 1.47 2.58
N VAL A 211 8.56 0.28 2.90
CA VAL A 211 9.99 -0.02 2.74
C VAL A 211 10.39 -0.10 1.27
N VAL A 212 9.63 -0.84 0.47
CA VAL A 212 9.99 -1.15 -0.92
C VAL A 212 9.85 0.06 -1.83
N GLU A 213 8.77 0.83 -1.73
CA GLU A 213 8.61 2.02 -2.58
C GLU A 213 9.60 3.12 -2.17
N TYR A 214 9.92 3.28 -0.88
CA TYR A 214 11.00 4.18 -0.45
C TYR A 214 12.35 3.79 -1.05
N TYR A 215 12.74 2.52 -0.89
CA TYR A 215 14.01 2.02 -1.40
C TYR A 215 14.09 2.19 -2.92
N LYS A 216 13.05 1.79 -3.66
CA LYS A 216 13.03 1.92 -5.12
C LYS A 216 13.07 3.38 -5.58
N THR A 217 12.29 4.24 -4.94
CA THR A 217 12.09 5.64 -5.36
C THR A 217 13.31 6.50 -5.04
N TYR A 218 13.79 6.45 -3.79
CA TYR A 218 14.76 7.42 -3.27
C TYR A 218 16.18 6.87 -3.18
N ILE A 219 16.34 5.57 -2.89
CA ILE A 219 17.67 4.95 -2.72
C ILE A 219 18.20 4.39 -4.04
N GLN A 220 17.53 3.38 -4.60
CA GLN A 220 17.89 2.78 -5.88
C GLN A 220 17.61 3.71 -7.06
N ARG A 221 16.74 4.71 -6.84
CA ARG A 221 16.36 5.72 -7.81
C ARG A 221 15.78 5.16 -9.12
N THR A 222 15.09 4.02 -9.02
CA THR A 222 14.53 3.30 -10.16
C THR A 222 13.37 4.08 -10.79
N MET A 223 13.35 4.13 -12.12
CA MET A 223 12.25 4.70 -12.89
C MET A 223 11.08 3.72 -12.99
N SER A 224 9.87 4.24 -13.17
CA SER A 224 8.68 3.41 -13.25
C SER A 224 8.67 2.55 -14.52
N GLY A 225 8.65 1.23 -14.36
CA GLY A 225 8.62 0.26 -15.47
C GLY A 225 7.26 0.16 -16.19
N LYS A 226 6.23 0.85 -15.67
CA LYS A 226 4.88 0.82 -16.27
C LYS A 226 4.78 1.61 -17.57
N PHE A 227 5.61 2.66 -17.72
CA PHE A 227 5.60 3.53 -18.88
C PHE A 227 6.44 2.93 -20.00
N ARG A 228 6.10 3.26 -21.25
CA ARG A 228 6.91 2.82 -22.37
C ARG A 228 8.33 3.42 -22.29
N PRO A 229 9.38 2.64 -22.64
CA PRO A 229 10.76 3.11 -22.53
C PRO A 229 11.12 4.28 -23.44
N ASP A 230 10.40 4.45 -24.55
CA ASP A 230 10.62 5.47 -25.57
C ASP A 230 10.03 6.84 -25.22
N LEU A 231 9.25 6.95 -24.14
CA LEU A 231 8.68 8.22 -23.72
C LEU A 231 9.78 9.16 -23.17
N PRO A 232 9.81 10.43 -23.62
CA PRO A 232 10.74 11.41 -23.11
C PRO A 232 10.48 11.67 -21.64
N ARG A 233 11.55 11.92 -20.89
CA ARG A 233 11.49 12.16 -19.45
C ARG A 233 11.60 13.64 -19.14
N ILE A 234 10.81 14.10 -18.19
CA ILE A 234 10.80 15.49 -17.73
C ILE A 234 11.86 15.66 -16.64
N GLN A 235 13.01 16.25 -16.99
CA GLN A 235 14.16 16.37 -16.10
C GLN A 235 13.84 17.13 -14.80
N ARG A 236 13.11 18.24 -14.87
CA ARG A 236 12.69 19.01 -13.68
C ARG A 236 11.94 18.17 -12.62
N CYS A 237 11.19 17.15 -13.05
CA CYS A 237 10.46 16.25 -12.14
C CYS A 237 11.40 15.21 -11.52
N ILE A 238 12.46 14.82 -12.24
CA ILE A 238 13.54 14.00 -11.72
C ILE A 238 14.30 14.75 -10.63
N ASP A 239 14.63 16.02 -10.89
CA ASP A 239 15.38 16.88 -9.96
C ASP A 239 14.55 17.21 -8.71
N ALA A 240 13.22 17.35 -8.85
CA ALA A 240 12.31 17.60 -7.73
C ALA A 240 12.20 16.43 -6.73
N ARG A 241 12.71 15.24 -7.07
CA ARG A 241 12.65 14.03 -6.23
C ARG A 241 13.25 14.23 -4.85
N GLU A 242 14.34 14.98 -4.76
CA GLU A 242 15.06 15.20 -3.50
C GLU A 242 14.19 15.93 -2.46
N LYS A 243 13.35 16.88 -2.90
CA LYS A 243 12.40 17.56 -2.01
C LYS A 243 11.39 16.58 -1.41
N PHE A 244 10.88 15.64 -2.21
CA PHE A 244 9.98 14.61 -1.71
C PHE A 244 10.70 13.60 -0.81
N HIS A 245 11.98 13.33 -1.07
CA HIS A 245 12.80 12.46 -0.23
C HIS A 245 12.93 13.01 1.19
N TYR A 246 13.23 14.30 1.35
CA TYR A 246 13.31 14.93 2.68
C TYR A 246 11.97 14.85 3.42
N GLY A 247 10.85 15.11 2.73
CA GLY A 247 9.52 14.93 3.33
C GLY A 247 9.29 13.48 3.81
N ALA A 248 9.70 12.49 3.02
CA ALA A 248 9.57 11.09 3.39
C ALA A 248 10.47 10.72 4.59
N LEU A 249 11.69 11.26 4.64
CA LEU A 249 12.63 11.06 5.76
C LEU A 249 12.09 11.62 7.08
N VAL A 250 11.50 12.82 7.06
CA VAL A 250 10.88 13.40 8.27
C VAL A 250 9.78 12.49 8.81
N ILE A 251 8.94 11.93 7.92
CA ILE A 251 7.89 10.99 8.31
C ILE A 251 8.49 9.69 8.87
N ILE A 252 9.55 9.14 8.23
CA ILE A 252 10.24 7.94 8.70
C ILE A 252 10.81 8.16 10.12
N VAL A 253 11.52 9.26 10.34
CA VAL A 253 12.09 9.60 11.65
C VAL A 253 10.98 9.76 12.68
N GLY A 254 9.90 10.48 12.34
CA GLY A 254 8.74 10.63 13.22
C GLY A 254 8.10 9.28 13.59
N LEU A 255 8.01 8.36 12.62
CA LEU A 255 7.46 7.02 12.85
C LEU A 255 8.39 6.16 13.73
N ILE A 256 9.71 6.27 13.58
CA ILE A 256 10.68 5.60 14.45
C ILE A 256 10.57 6.12 15.89
N VAL A 257 10.49 7.44 16.06
CA VAL A 257 10.30 8.04 17.38
C VAL A 257 9.00 7.55 18.00
N LEU A 258 7.90 7.58 17.23
CA LEU A 258 6.60 7.08 17.68
C LEU A 258 6.65 5.60 18.07
N TYR A 259 7.32 4.76 17.28
CA TYR A 259 7.53 3.35 17.58
C TYR A 259 8.22 3.15 18.93
N VAL A 260 9.32 3.88 19.18
CA VAL A 260 10.06 3.79 20.45
C VAL A 260 9.22 4.22 21.66
N PHE A 261 8.25 5.12 21.47
CA PHE A 261 7.32 5.51 22.54
C PHE A 261 6.18 4.52 22.78
N GLU A 262 5.85 3.66 21.80
CA GLU A 262 4.74 2.69 21.89
C GLU A 262 5.17 1.29 22.32
N VAL A 263 6.46 0.94 22.20
CA VAL A 263 7.05 -0.31 22.71
C VAL A 263 7.37 -0.17 24.20
#